data_AF-A0A0N7LN27-F1
#
_entry.id   AF-A0A0N7LN27-F1
#
_cell.length_a   1.000
_cell.length_b   1.000
_cell.length_c   1.000
_cell.angle_alpha   90.00
_cell.angle_beta   90.00
_cell.angle_gamma   90.00
#
_symmetry.space_group_name_H-M   'P 1'
#
loop_
_entity.id
_entity.type
_entity.pdbx_description
1 polymer ?
#
loop_
_entity_poly.entity_id
_entity_poly.type
_entity_poly.pdbx_seq_one_letter_code
_entity_poly.pdbx_strand_id
1 'polypeptide(L)'
;MKYSIPLKSALFLIGLAIMTLGLNIGLGGIPTLGWQTSEPFIAVINEAVYHVQDSHIRFIGGVWFSIGAIFSLGAIMQATLRPTLIILCSAIAFAGLFRLSGIDGGAVFSAEVMPSLVLELVAFPILAWWLAKSGKPNSIVAA
;
A
#
# COMPACT_ATOMS: atom_id res chain seq x y z
N MET A 1 15.55 -18.22 -12.59
CA MET A 1 14.10 -17.91 -12.51
C MET A 1 13.81 -16.77 -13.49
N LYS A 2 12.99 -17.00 -14.52
CA LYS A 2 12.55 -15.92 -15.42
C LYS A 2 11.26 -15.32 -14.87
N TYR A 3 11.35 -14.10 -14.32
CA TYR A 3 10.17 -13.36 -13.91
C TYR A 3 9.52 -12.67 -15.11
N SER A 4 8.19 -12.74 -15.19
CA SER A 4 7.44 -12.18 -16.31
C SER A 4 7.48 -10.64 -16.28
N ILE A 5 7.64 -10.01 -17.45
CA ILE A 5 7.58 -8.54 -17.61
C ILE A 5 6.30 -7.94 -16.99
N PRO A 6 5.09 -8.51 -17.19
CA PRO A 6 3.86 -7.98 -16.58
C PRO A 6 3.93 -7.86 -15.05
N LEU A 7 4.49 -8.86 -14.36
CA LEU A 7 4.62 -8.85 -12.91
C LEU A 7 5.58 -7.75 -12.45
N LYS A 8 6.72 -7.59 -13.14
CA LYS A 8 7.67 -6.51 -12.83
C LYS A 8 7.06 -5.13 -13.04
N SER A 9 6.33 -4.94 -14.14
CA SER A 9 5.61 -3.70 -14.42
C SER A 9 4.55 -3.42 -13.35
N ALA A 10 3.78 -4.43 -12.94
CA ALA A 10 2.81 -4.31 -11.86
C ALA A 10 3.46 -3.90 -10.55
N LEU A 11 4.54 -4.57 -10.13
CA LEU A 11 5.28 -4.24 -8.91
C LEU A 11 5.80 -2.80 -8.93
N PHE A 12 6.35 -2.36 -10.05
CA PHE A 12 6.86 -1.00 -10.19
C PHE A 12 5.75 0.05 -10.12
N LEU A 13 4.65 -0.15 -10.85
CA LEU A 13 3.54 0.81 -10.87
C LEU A 13 2.81 0.88 -9.51
N ILE A 14 2.57 -0.27 -8.88
CA ILE A 14 1.99 -0.34 -7.54
C ILE A 14 2.92 0.34 -6.53
N GLY A 15 4.22 0.05 -6.60
CA GLY A 15 5.21 0.67 -5.73
C GLY A 15 5.23 2.20 -5.88
N LEU A 16 5.22 2.70 -7.11
CA LEU A 16 5.18 4.14 -7.38
C LEU A 16 3.90 4.79 -6.83
N ALA A 17 2.73 4.16 -7.04
CA ALA A 17 1.46 4.66 -6.51
C ALA A 17 1.49 4.73 -4.97
N ILE A 18 1.94 3.67 -4.30
CA ILE A 18 2.10 3.63 -2.84
C ILE A 18 3.08 4.70 -2.36
N MET A 19 4.20 4.89 -3.05
CA MET A 19 5.17 5.95 -2.71
C MET A 19 4.53 7.33 -2.78
N THR A 20 3.77 7.63 -3.83
CA THR A 20 3.08 8.92 -3.95
C THR A 20 2.09 9.13 -2.81
N LEU A 21 1.30 8.10 -2.44
CA LEU A 21 0.41 8.15 -1.28
C LEU A 21 1.18 8.40 0.02
N GLY A 22 2.30 7.71 0.21
CA GLY A 22 3.14 7.83 1.40
C GLY A 22 3.78 9.21 1.53
N LEU A 23 4.25 9.80 0.42
CA LEU A 23 4.73 11.18 0.39
C LEU A 23 3.62 12.17 0.74
N ASN A 24 2.43 11.95 0.19
CA ASN A 24 1.29 12.83 0.44
C ASN A 24 0.94 12.89 1.93
N ILE A 25 0.79 11.72 2.56
CA ILE A 25 0.49 11.62 4.00
C ILE A 25 1.70 12.05 4.85
N GLY A 26 2.91 11.64 4.47
CA GLY A 26 4.13 11.86 5.25
C GLY A 26 4.56 13.33 5.29
N LEU A 27 4.48 14.02 4.16
CA LEU A 27 4.81 15.45 4.06
C LEU A 27 3.60 16.34 4.35
N GLY A 28 2.38 15.83 4.20
CA GLY A 28 1.17 16.59 4.47
C GLY A 28 0.61 16.48 5.87
N GLY A 29 0.88 15.40 6.60
CA GLY A 29 0.30 15.17 7.92
C GLY A 29 -1.21 14.93 7.85
N ILE A 30 -1.94 15.24 8.91
CA ILE A 30 -3.40 15.18 8.99
C ILE A 30 -4.07 16.03 7.90
N PRO A 31 -3.57 17.22 7.51
CA PRO A 31 -4.11 17.97 6.38
C PRO A 31 -3.80 17.32 5.01
N THR A 32 -2.80 16.44 4.97
CA THR A 32 -2.35 15.60 3.84
C THR A 32 -1.93 16.30 2.53
N LEU A 33 -1.47 17.56 2.55
CA LEU A 33 -1.12 18.35 1.34
C LEU A 33 -2.31 18.52 0.39
N GLY A 34 -2.51 19.72 -0.18
CA GLY A 34 -3.67 20.05 -1.02
C GLY A 34 -3.87 19.21 -2.31
N TRP A 35 -3.14 18.11 -2.47
CA TRP A 35 -3.27 17.13 -3.55
C TRP A 35 -4.37 16.10 -3.31
N GLN A 36 -4.65 15.72 -2.06
CA GLN A 36 -5.72 14.76 -1.73
C GLN A 36 -6.97 15.40 -1.14
N THR A 37 -6.81 16.47 -0.35
CA THR A 37 -7.94 17.19 0.23
C THR A 37 -7.69 18.69 0.10
N SER A 38 -8.58 19.40 -0.58
CA SER A 38 -8.51 20.87 -0.70
C SER A 38 -9.34 21.59 0.36
N GLU A 39 -10.32 20.89 0.95
CA GLU A 39 -11.24 21.46 1.93
C GLU A 39 -10.80 21.16 3.37
N PRO A 40 -10.85 22.15 4.28
CA PRO A 40 -10.62 21.90 5.69
C PRO A 40 -11.70 20.96 6.24
N PHE A 41 -11.29 19.76 6.65
CA PHE A 41 -12.20 18.73 7.17
C PHE A 41 -12.10 18.53 8.69
N ILE A 42 -11.20 19.28 9.36
CA ILE A 42 -11.06 19.26 10.82
C ILE A 42 -11.04 20.68 11.39
N ALA A 43 -11.55 20.84 12.61
CA ALA A 43 -11.32 22.02 13.45
C ALA A 43 -10.43 21.63 14.64
N VAL A 44 -9.28 22.29 14.81
CA VAL A 44 -8.33 21.99 15.89
C VAL A 44 -8.78 22.69 17.18
N ILE A 45 -9.19 21.90 18.17
CA ILE A 45 -9.65 22.41 19.48
C ILE A 45 -8.50 22.36 20.52
N ASN A 46 -7.56 21.43 20.37
CA ASN A 46 -6.38 21.31 21.21
C ASN A 46 -5.14 21.13 20.32
N GLU A 47 -4.34 22.19 20.23
CA GLU A 47 -3.17 22.25 19.35
C GLU A 47 -2.05 21.29 19.80
N ALA A 48 -1.82 21.15 21.10
CA ALA A 48 -0.77 20.27 21.61
C ALA A 48 -1.04 18.80 21.26
N VAL A 49 -2.28 18.35 21.41
CA VAL A 49 -2.68 16.98 21.03
C VAL A 49 -2.62 16.82 19.52
N TYR A 50 -3.07 17.82 18.76
CA TYR A 50 -3.02 17.79 17.30
C TYR A 50 -1.59 17.57 16.78
N HIS A 51 -0.60 18.32 17.26
CA HIS A 51 0.79 18.18 16.80
C HIS A 51 1.37 16.78 17.09
N VAL A 52 0.98 16.16 18.21
CA VAL A 52 1.39 14.77 18.53
C VAL A 52 0.77 13.79 17.53
N GLN A 53 -0.54 13.89 17.28
CA GLN A 53 -1.22 13.01 16.32
C GLN A 53 -0.72 13.23 14.88
N ASP A 54 -0.49 14.48 14.49
CA ASP A 54 0.07 14.83 13.18
C ASP A 54 1.44 14.20 12.96
N SER A 55 2.31 14.25 13.98
CA SER A 55 3.61 13.59 13.95
C SER A 55 3.51 12.07 13.72
N HIS A 56 2.56 11.40 14.39
CA HIS A 56 2.31 9.98 14.17
C HIS A 56 1.82 9.68 12.75
N ILE A 57 0.91 10.50 12.20
CA ILE A 57 0.42 10.34 10.82
C ILE A 57 1.55 10.54 9.81
N ARG A 58 2.41 11.54 10.01
CA ARG A 58 3.58 11.78 9.15
C ARG A 58 4.55 10.59 9.15
N PHE A 59 4.81 10.03 10.33
CA PHE A 59 5.62 8.82 10.45
C PHE A 59 5.02 7.64 9.67
N ILE A 60 3.71 7.40 9.81
CA ILE A 60 2.99 6.36 9.07
C ILE A 60 3.09 6.60 7.56
N GLY A 61 3.00 7.86 7.10
CA GLY A 61 3.23 8.21 5.70
C GLY A 61 4.63 7.82 5.20
N GLY A 62 5.68 8.06 6.00
CA GLY A 62 7.04 7.61 5.70
C GLY A 62 7.19 6.08 5.64
N VAL A 63 6.51 5.35 6.52
CA VAL A 63 6.43 3.88 6.47
C VAL A 63 5.75 3.43 5.17
N TRP A 64 4.63 4.05 4.80
CA TRP A 64 3.90 3.73 3.58
C TRP A 64 4.75 4.00 2.33
N PHE A 65 5.47 5.12 2.30
CA PHE A 65 6.44 5.40 1.23
C PHE A 65 7.49 4.29 1.10
N SER A 66 8.03 3.82 2.23
CA SER A 66 9.05 2.78 2.28
C SER A 66 8.52 1.44 1.77
N ILE A 67 7.27 1.09 2.10
CA ILE A 67 6.57 -0.08 1.54
C ILE A 67 6.51 0.04 0.01
N GLY A 68 6.09 1.18 -0.53
CA GLY A 68 6.05 1.42 -1.97
C GLY A 68 7.42 1.30 -2.63
N ALA A 69 8.47 1.82 -1.98
CA ALA A 69 9.85 1.69 -2.45
C ALA A 69 10.30 0.23 -2.51
N ILE A 70 9.92 -0.61 -1.53
CA ILE A 70 10.19 -2.06 -1.55
C ILE A 70 9.47 -2.75 -2.72
N PHE A 71 8.22 -2.36 -3.03
CA PHE A 71 7.51 -2.86 -4.21
C PHE A 71 8.24 -2.49 -5.51
N SER A 72 8.64 -1.22 -5.66
CA SER A 72 9.39 -0.74 -6.82
C SER A 72 10.74 -1.46 -6.97
N LEU A 73 11.49 -1.61 -5.88
CA LEU A 73 12.73 -2.40 -5.84
C LEU A 73 12.48 -3.87 -6.18
N GLY A 74 11.33 -4.40 -5.79
CA GLY A 74 10.85 -5.73 -6.12
C GLY A 74 10.78 -6.01 -7.62
N ALA A 75 10.55 -4.99 -8.47
CA ALA A 75 10.58 -5.15 -9.92
C ALA A 75 11.99 -5.48 -10.46
N ILE A 76 13.02 -5.02 -9.75
CA ILE A 76 14.44 -5.20 -10.10
C ILE A 76 14.99 -6.44 -9.38
N MET A 77 14.80 -6.52 -8.06
CA MET A 77 15.37 -7.52 -7.16
C MET A 77 14.36 -8.59 -6.74
N GLN A 78 13.49 -9.00 -7.66
CA GLN A 78 12.33 -9.84 -7.36
C GLN A 78 12.71 -11.16 -6.67
N ALA A 79 13.83 -11.80 -7.04
CA ALA A 79 14.25 -13.06 -6.41
C ALA A 79 14.52 -12.93 -4.92
N THR A 80 15.16 -11.83 -4.53
CA THR A 80 15.56 -11.55 -3.15
C THR A 80 14.36 -11.09 -2.33
N LEU A 81 13.54 -10.20 -2.90
CA LEU A 81 12.45 -9.54 -2.18
C LEU A 81 11.11 -10.30 -2.22
N ARG A 82 10.99 -11.39 -2.99
CA ARG A 82 9.73 -12.13 -3.16
C ARG A 82 9.03 -12.46 -1.83
N PRO A 83 9.69 -13.06 -0.81
CA PRO A 83 9.03 -13.35 0.46
C PRO A 83 8.51 -12.08 1.14
N THR A 84 9.32 -11.02 1.15
CA THR A 84 8.97 -9.70 1.69
C THR A 84 7.75 -9.13 0.98
N LEU A 85 7.71 -9.17 -0.35
CA LEU A 85 6.57 -8.67 -1.13
C LEU A 85 5.27 -9.43 -0.84
N ILE A 86 5.34 -10.75 -0.66
CA ILE A 86 4.18 -11.58 -0.28
C ILE A 86 3.67 -11.19 1.12
N ILE A 87 4.57 -11.01 2.08
CA ILE A 87 4.24 -10.58 3.44
C ILE A 87 3.61 -9.18 3.40
N LEU A 88 4.19 -8.25 2.65
CA LEU A 88 3.65 -6.89 2.50
C LEU A 88 2.26 -6.90 1.85
N CYS A 89 2.05 -7.69 0.79
CA CYS A 89 0.72 -7.85 0.21
C CYS A 89 -0.30 -8.36 1.24
N SER A 90 0.11 -9.32 2.08
CA SER A 90 -0.75 -9.86 3.15
C SER A 90 -1.04 -8.80 4.21
N ALA A 91 -0.03 -8.05 4.65
CA ALA A 91 -0.18 -6.97 5.62
C ALA A 91 -1.12 -5.88 5.11
N ILE A 92 -1.04 -5.50 3.82
CA ILE A 92 -1.94 -4.52 3.21
C ILE A 92 -3.38 -5.05 3.17
N ALA A 93 -3.57 -6.33 2.83
CA ALA A 93 -4.90 -6.93 2.86
C ALA A 93 -5.51 -6.93 4.26
N PHE A 94 -4.72 -7.27 5.28
CA PHE A 94 -5.17 -7.17 6.68
C PHE A 94 -5.45 -5.73 7.09
N ALA A 95 -4.61 -4.77 6.68
CA ALA A 95 -4.85 -3.35 6.95
C ALA A 95 -6.18 -2.86 6.34
N GLY A 96 -6.55 -3.35 5.15
CA GLY A 96 -7.86 -3.06 4.55
C GLY A 96 -9.04 -3.52 5.41
N LEU A 97 -8.91 -4.62 6.15
CA LEU A 97 -9.96 -5.08 7.08
C LEU A 97 -10.17 -4.10 8.25
N PHE A 98 -9.13 -3.38 8.67
CA PHE A 98 -9.25 -2.41 9.76
C PHE A 98 -10.14 -1.23 9.36
N ARG A 99 -10.32 -0.94 8.06
CA ARG A 99 -11.27 0.09 7.61
C ARG A 99 -12.71 -0.25 7.99
N LEU A 100 -13.04 -1.54 8.11
CA LEU A 100 -14.37 -2.00 8.52
C LEU A 100 -14.67 -1.73 10.00
N SER A 101 -13.69 -1.31 10.80
CA SER A 101 -13.93 -0.91 12.19
C SER A 101 -14.44 0.54 12.33
N GLY A 102 -14.60 1.27 11.22
CA GLY A 102 -15.12 2.64 11.24
C GLY A 102 -16.58 2.69 11.70
N ILE A 103 -16.89 3.61 12.62
CA ILE A 103 -18.18 3.72 13.32
C ILE A 103 -19.37 3.91 12.37
N ASP A 104 -19.19 4.69 11.30
CA ASP A 104 -20.31 5.04 10.41
C ASP A 104 -20.48 4.14 9.18
N GLY A 105 -19.57 3.18 8.93
CA GLY A 105 -19.65 2.11 7.91
C GLY A 105 -19.77 2.54 6.42
N GLY A 106 -20.51 3.60 6.11
CA GLY A 106 -20.87 4.03 4.76
C GLY A 106 -19.73 4.69 3.99
N ALA A 107 -18.80 5.36 4.68
CA ALA A 107 -17.66 6.00 4.03
C ALA A 107 -16.74 4.97 3.32
N VAL A 108 -16.65 3.75 3.85
CA VAL A 108 -15.81 2.67 3.30
C VAL A 108 -16.36 2.18 1.95
N PHE A 109 -17.67 2.25 1.76
CA PHE A 109 -18.35 1.88 0.53
C PHE A 109 -18.60 3.07 -0.41
N SER A 110 -18.01 4.23 -0.13
CA SER A 110 -18.08 5.39 -1.03
C SER A 110 -17.27 5.17 -2.29
N ALA A 111 -17.58 5.92 -3.36
CA ALA A 111 -16.81 5.87 -4.60
C ALA A 111 -15.34 6.31 -4.43
N GLU A 112 -15.02 7.06 -3.37
CA GLU A 112 -13.67 7.54 -3.07
C GLU A 112 -12.81 6.47 -2.39
N VAL A 113 -13.41 5.63 -1.55
CA VAL A 113 -12.67 4.64 -0.75
C VAL A 113 -12.75 3.24 -1.36
N MET A 114 -13.92 2.86 -1.91
CA MET A 114 -14.19 1.52 -2.42
C MET A 114 -13.11 1.00 -3.39
N PRO A 115 -12.58 1.78 -4.36
CA PRO A 115 -11.53 1.29 -5.24
C PRO A 115 -10.28 0.84 -4.47
N SER A 116 -9.86 1.63 -3.48
CA SER A 116 -8.71 1.28 -2.63
C SER A 116 -9.00 0.06 -1.74
N LEU A 117 -10.23 -0.06 -1.22
CA LEU A 117 -10.64 -1.23 -0.44
C LEU A 117 -10.61 -2.52 -1.27
N VAL A 118 -11.10 -2.48 -2.52
CA VAL A 118 -11.04 -3.62 -3.44
C VAL A 118 -9.59 -3.99 -3.76
N LEU A 119 -8.72 -2.99 -3.94
CA LEU A 119 -7.29 -3.26 -4.13
C LEU A 119 -6.70 -3.99 -2.93
N GLU A 120 -6.96 -3.49 -1.72
CA GLU A 120 -6.49 -4.08 -0.46
C GLU A 120 -6.99 -5.52 -0.28
N LEU A 121 -8.29 -5.75 -0.40
CA LEU A 121 -8.91 -7.04 -0.05
C LEU A 121 -8.86 -8.08 -1.17
N VAL A 122 -8.66 -7.67 -2.42
CA VAL A 122 -8.69 -8.57 -3.58
C VAL A 122 -7.40 -8.50 -4.38
N ALA A 123 -6.97 -7.32 -4.81
CA ALA A 123 -5.82 -7.21 -5.72
C ALA A 123 -4.49 -7.58 -5.04
N PHE A 124 -4.23 -7.15 -3.81
CA PHE A 124 -3.01 -7.52 -3.09
C PHE A 124 -2.93 -9.02 -2.76
N PRO A 125 -4.00 -9.70 -2.31
CA PRO A 125 -4.01 -11.15 -2.19
C PRO A 125 -3.75 -11.88 -3.53
N ILE A 126 -4.34 -11.41 -4.63
CA ILE A 126 -4.06 -11.95 -5.97
C ILE A 126 -2.59 -11.74 -6.35
N LEU A 127 -2.02 -10.57 -6.07
CA LEU A 127 -0.61 -10.29 -6.31
C LEU A 127 0.32 -11.16 -5.48
N ALA A 128 0.00 -11.39 -4.20
CA ALA A 128 0.72 -12.31 -3.32
C ALA A 128 0.73 -13.73 -3.90
N TRP A 129 -0.43 -14.19 -4.38
CA TRP A 129 -0.56 -15.49 -5.05
C TRP A 129 0.25 -15.55 -6.34
N TRP A 130 0.21 -14.50 -7.17
CA TRP A 130 1.00 -14.43 -8.41
C TRP A 130 2.51 -14.47 -8.11
N LEU A 131 2.96 -13.72 -7.11
CA LEU A 131 4.35 -13.75 -6.62
C LEU A 131 4.75 -15.16 -6.15
N ALA A 132 3.91 -15.84 -5.37
CA ALA A 132 4.16 -17.20 -4.89
C ALA A 132 4.29 -18.22 -6.03
N LYS A 133 3.56 -18.04 -7.14
CA LYS A 133 3.67 -18.89 -8.34
C LYS A 133 4.88 -18.55 -9.21
N SER A 134 5.31 -17.28 -9.24
CA SER A 134 6.30 -16.74 -10.20
C SER A 134 7.74 -17.21 -10.07
N GLY A 135 8.09 -18.00 -9.05
CA GLY A 135 9.47 -18.46 -8.84
C GLY A 135 9.60 -19.92 -8.43
N LYS A 136 8.71 -20.78 -8.96
CA LYS A 136 8.95 -22.22 -8.99
C LYS A 136 10.00 -22.52 -10.08
N PRO A 137 10.96 -23.45 -9.84
CA PRO A 137 11.81 -23.97 -10.91
C PRO A 137 10.93 -24.61 -12.01
N ASN A 138 11.32 -24.47 -13.28
CA ASN A 138 10.78 -25.33 -14.34
C ASN A 138 11.04 -26.78 -13.93
N SER A 139 10.03 -27.48 -13.46
CA SER A 139 10.08 -28.92 -13.20
C SER A 139 9.44 -29.64 -14.37
N ILE A 140 10.13 -29.61 -15.52
CA ILE A 140 9.95 -30.46 -16.70
C ILE A 140 11.33 -30.40 -17.40
N VAL A 141 12.16 -31.43 -17.62
CA VAL A 141 12.02 -32.89 -17.79
C VAL A 141 13.28 -33.55 -17.19
N ALA A 142 13.12 -34.53 -16.30
CA ALA A 142 14.15 -35.52 -15.99
C ALA A 142 13.45 -36.83 -15.62
N ALA A 143 12.97 -37.52 -16.65
CA ALA A 143 12.71 -38.96 -16.68
C ALA A 143 12.63 -39.37 -18.15
#